data_AF-A0A935YX82-F1
#
_entry.id   AF-A0A935YX82-F1
#
_cell.length_a   1.000
_cell.length_b   1.000
_cell.length_c   1.000
_cell.angle_alpha   90.00
_cell.angle_beta   90.00
_cell.angle_gamma   90.00
#
_symmetry.space_group_name_H-M   'P 1'
#
loop_
_entity.id
_entity.type
_entity.pdbx_description
1 polymer ?
#
loop_
_entity_poly.entity_id
_entity_poly.type
_entity_poly.pdbx_seq_one_letter_code
_entity_poly.pdbx_strand_id
1 'polypeptide(L)'
;MSEADEYVETRVMDGFRRESEQEENIVRTLPFFATSLGIIATVISLARPAICDPSWHPFVILTYALLAALAFSVVAVFWNLFKSVSSRHLIYPMSEQDLLDYAGRLRAYYTVADAAPAAIEDAIVGDLREAFTRQLAEAAEWNHARNVPRLRARSRALTALIAAVALAFAILAVIFFTQTMEPGGCHADNGRNGYTVAPANAPA
;
A
#
# COMPACT_ATOMS: atom_id res chain seq x y z
N MET A 1 -13.76 5.68 -42.53
CA MET A 1 -13.67 5.72 -41.06
C MET A 1 -13.89 7.15 -40.63
N SER A 2 -14.77 7.39 -39.66
CA SER A 2 -14.99 8.76 -39.16
C SER A 2 -13.89 9.10 -38.14
N GLU A 3 -13.43 10.35 -38.15
CA GLU A 3 -12.45 10.86 -37.17
C GLU A 3 -12.96 10.74 -35.73
N ALA A 4 -14.29 10.75 -35.56
CA ALA A 4 -14.97 10.60 -34.28
C ALA A 4 -14.78 9.19 -33.67
N ASP A 5 -14.88 8.13 -34.47
CA ASP A 5 -14.74 6.75 -33.96
C ASP A 5 -13.31 6.47 -33.50
N GLU A 6 -12.33 6.97 -34.24
CA GLU A 6 -10.90 6.85 -33.89
C GLU A 6 -10.57 7.60 -32.59
N TYR A 7 -11.15 8.80 -32.44
CA TYR A 7 -10.99 9.59 -31.22
C TYR A 7 -11.57 8.88 -30.00
N VAL A 8 -12.76 8.30 -30.11
CA VAL A 8 -13.43 7.59 -29.01
C VAL A 8 -12.63 6.36 -28.60
N GLU A 9 -12.20 5.54 -29.55
CA GLU A 9 -11.40 4.34 -29.27
C GLU A 9 -10.09 4.69 -28.56
N THR A 10 -9.35 5.69 -29.06
CA THR A 10 -8.09 6.15 -28.45
C THR A 10 -8.33 6.61 -27.02
N ARG A 11 -9.42 7.36 -26.78
CA ARG A 11 -9.74 7.89 -25.46
C ARG A 11 -10.09 6.79 -24.46
N VAL A 12 -10.83 5.77 -24.91
CA VAL A 12 -11.22 4.61 -24.09
C VAL A 12 -10.00 3.75 -23.78
N MET A 13 -9.15 3.47 -24.77
CA MET A 13 -7.90 2.73 -24.60
C MET A 13 -6.95 3.43 -23.61
N ASP A 14 -6.78 4.74 -23.75
CA ASP A 14 -5.99 5.55 -22.81
C ASP A 14 -6.57 5.50 -21.39
N GLY A 15 -7.90 5.55 -21.26
CA GLY A 15 -8.59 5.44 -19.98
C GLY A 15 -8.30 4.12 -19.29
N PHE A 16 -8.48 3.01 -20.01
CA PHE A 16 -8.19 1.66 -19.50
C PHE A 16 -6.71 1.51 -19.11
N ARG A 17 -5.79 1.98 -19.98
CA ARG A 17 -4.35 1.92 -19.71
C ARG A 17 -3.97 2.64 -18.43
N ARG A 18 -4.51 3.84 -18.19
CA ARG A 18 -4.26 4.61 -16.96
C ARG A 18 -4.72 3.85 -15.71
N GLU A 19 -5.87 3.21 -15.76
CA GLU A 19 -6.40 2.43 -14.64
C GLU A 19 -5.57 1.16 -14.38
N SER A 20 -5.05 0.52 -15.44
CA SER A 20 -4.11 -0.60 -15.34
C SER A 20 -2.75 -0.17 -14.76
N GLU A 21 -2.19 0.95 -15.20
CA GLU A 21 -0.91 1.49 -14.69
C GLU A 21 -0.99 1.85 -13.19
N GLN A 22 -2.18 2.27 -12.70
CA GLN A 22 -2.39 2.50 -11.28
C GLN A 22 -2.25 1.23 -10.44
N GLU A 23 -2.67 0.08 -10.97
CA GLU A 23 -2.52 -1.21 -10.28
C GLU A 23 -1.07 -1.61 -10.12
N GLU A 24 -0.31 -1.50 -11.20
CA GLU A 24 1.12 -1.82 -11.22
C GLU A 24 1.88 -0.92 -10.23
N ASN A 25 1.50 0.36 -10.15
CA ASN A 25 2.09 1.30 -9.21
C ASN A 25 1.84 0.91 -7.73
N ILE A 26 0.73 0.24 -7.42
CA ILE A 26 0.50 -0.30 -6.06
C ILE A 26 1.55 -1.37 -5.74
N VAL A 27 1.73 -2.35 -6.64
CA VAL A 27 2.71 -3.43 -6.45
C VAL A 27 4.13 -2.86 -6.35
N ARG A 28 4.45 -1.88 -7.20
CA ARG A 28 5.77 -1.22 -7.24
C ARG A 28 6.11 -0.45 -5.96
N THR A 29 5.12 -0.03 -5.18
CA THR A 29 5.36 0.71 -3.92
C THR A 29 5.36 -0.15 -2.66
N LEU A 30 5.00 -1.43 -2.74
CA LEU A 30 5.10 -2.35 -1.60
C LEU A 30 6.53 -2.44 -1.00
N PRO A 31 7.61 -2.50 -1.81
CA PRO A 31 8.96 -2.52 -1.26
C PRO A 31 9.28 -1.28 -0.42
N PHE A 32 8.76 -0.11 -0.80
CA PHE A 32 8.97 1.14 -0.05
C PHE A 32 8.28 1.12 1.32
N PHE A 33 7.07 0.55 1.41
CA PHE A 33 6.41 0.34 2.70
C PHE A 33 7.20 -0.64 3.58
N ALA A 34 7.69 -1.73 2.99
CA ALA A 34 8.47 -2.73 3.71
C ALA A 34 9.78 -2.16 4.28
N THR A 35 10.53 -1.38 3.49
CA THR A 35 11.78 -0.75 3.97
C THR A 35 11.50 0.25 5.08
N SER A 36 10.47 1.07 4.94
CA SER A 36 10.10 2.07 5.95
C SER A 36 9.68 1.42 7.28
N LEU A 37 8.92 0.32 7.22
CA LEU A 37 8.60 -0.49 8.40
C LEU A 37 9.86 -1.11 9.03
N GLY A 38 10.81 -1.55 8.21
CA GLY A 38 12.12 -2.03 8.69
C GLY A 38 12.93 -0.95 9.43
N ILE A 39 12.88 0.29 8.96
CA ILE A 39 13.51 1.44 9.66
C ILE A 39 12.84 1.66 11.01
N ILE A 40 11.50 1.67 11.07
CA ILE A 40 10.76 1.81 12.33
C ILE A 40 11.13 0.68 13.30
N ALA A 41 11.18 -0.57 12.84
CA ALA A 41 11.58 -1.71 13.67
C ALA A 41 13.01 -1.58 14.20
N THR A 42 13.93 -1.08 13.38
CA THR A 42 15.32 -0.80 13.80
C THR A 42 15.36 0.27 14.88
N VAL A 43 14.64 1.38 14.68
CA VAL A 43 14.55 2.48 15.66
C VAL A 43 13.98 1.99 16.99
N ILE A 44 12.90 1.21 16.97
CA ILE A 44 12.32 0.61 18.18
C ILE A 44 13.33 -0.32 18.87
N SER A 45 14.06 -1.13 18.10
CA SER A 45 15.06 -2.05 18.64
C SER A 45 16.20 -1.32 19.34
N LEU A 46 16.64 -0.19 18.79
CA LEU A 46 17.63 0.69 19.41
C LEU A 46 17.10 1.41 20.65
N ALA A 47 15.82 1.79 20.65
CA ALA A 47 15.18 2.46 21.76
C ALA A 47 14.87 1.52 22.94
N ARG A 48 14.63 0.22 22.67
CA ARG A 48 14.22 -0.80 23.65
C ARG A 48 15.04 -0.81 24.97
N PRO A 49 16.39 -0.86 24.96
CA PRO A 49 17.16 -0.90 26.21
C PRO A 49 17.05 0.39 27.04
N ALA A 50 16.64 1.50 26.43
CA ALA A 50 16.52 2.80 27.07
C ALA A 50 15.10 3.09 27.59
N ILE A 51 14.16 2.16 27.44
CA ILE A 51 12.80 2.31 27.99
C ILE A 51 12.86 2.07 29.50
N CYS A 52 12.52 3.11 30.26
CA CYS A 52 12.47 3.06 31.72
C CYS A 52 11.26 2.27 32.21
N ASP A 53 11.35 1.72 33.43
CA ASP A 53 10.24 1.00 34.05
C ASP A 53 9.01 1.91 34.23
N PRO A 54 7.79 1.33 34.21
CA PRO A 54 6.56 2.08 34.38
C PRO A 54 6.57 2.89 35.69
N SER A 55 6.52 4.21 35.57
CA SER A 55 6.47 5.14 36.69
C SER A 55 5.55 6.31 36.37
N TRP A 56 5.16 7.07 37.39
CA TRP A 56 4.30 8.25 37.25
C TRP A 56 5.05 9.50 36.78
N HIS A 57 6.32 9.36 36.38
CA HIS A 57 7.08 10.48 35.86
C HIS A 57 6.52 10.95 34.51
N PRO A 58 6.33 12.26 34.29
CA PRO A 58 5.67 12.78 33.09
C PRO A 58 6.35 12.35 31.78
N PHE A 59 7.69 12.23 31.77
CA PHE A 59 8.44 11.75 30.61
C PHE A 59 8.20 10.28 30.30
N VAL A 60 7.99 9.45 31.32
CA VAL A 60 7.69 8.01 31.15
C VAL A 60 6.29 7.86 30.57
N ILE A 61 5.30 8.60 31.10
CA ILE A 61 3.94 8.64 30.57
C ILE A 61 3.94 9.10 29.10
N LEU A 62 4.69 10.17 28.77
CA LEU A 62 4.83 10.66 27.40
C LEU A 62 5.44 9.60 26.47
N THR A 63 6.46 8.89 26.93
CA THR A 63 7.13 7.83 26.16
C THR A 63 6.17 6.68 25.85
N TYR A 64 5.40 6.21 26.84
CA TYR A 64 4.38 5.17 26.60
C TYR A 64 3.23 5.65 25.71
N ALA A 65 2.81 6.91 25.83
CA ALA A 65 1.82 7.50 24.93
C ALA A 65 2.31 7.54 23.48
N LEU A 66 3.57 7.92 23.25
CA LEU A 66 4.19 7.91 21.92
C LEU A 66 4.33 6.48 21.37
N LEU A 67 4.71 5.50 22.20
CA LEU A 67 4.76 4.10 21.81
C LEU A 67 3.38 3.55 21.43
N ALA A 68 2.33 3.90 22.18
CA ALA A 68 0.96 3.52 21.86
C ALA A 68 0.49 4.16 20.53
N ALA A 69 0.79 5.45 20.32
CA ALA A 69 0.52 6.14 19.06
C ALA A 69 1.28 5.51 17.89
N LEU A 70 2.54 5.12 18.09
CA LEU A 70 3.34 4.42 17.10
C LEU A 70 2.71 3.06 16.74
N ALA A 71 2.35 2.25 17.74
CA ALA A 71 1.69 0.98 17.52
C ALA A 71 0.37 1.14 16.75
N PHE A 72 -0.44 2.13 17.11
CA PHE A 72 -1.67 2.45 16.40
C PHE A 72 -1.41 2.85 14.93
N SER A 73 -0.40 3.69 14.69
CA SER A 73 -0.04 4.09 13.32
C SER A 73 0.45 2.91 12.47
N VAL A 74 1.21 1.98 13.03
CA VAL A 74 1.66 0.76 12.34
C VAL A 74 0.47 -0.14 11.99
N VAL A 75 -0.46 -0.36 12.93
CA VAL A 75 -1.70 -1.12 12.65
C VAL A 75 -2.53 -0.43 11.56
N ALA A 76 -2.63 0.89 11.59
CA ALA A 76 -3.32 1.66 10.56
C ALA A 76 -2.65 1.52 9.19
N VAL A 77 -1.31 1.49 9.10
CA VAL A 77 -0.59 1.20 7.85
C VAL A 77 -0.98 -0.18 7.32
N PHE A 78 -0.88 -1.24 8.13
CA PHE A 78 -1.23 -2.59 7.71
C PHE A 78 -2.69 -2.72 7.28
N TRP A 79 -3.62 -2.13 8.03
CA TRP A 79 -5.05 -2.16 7.71
C TRP A 79 -5.35 -1.48 6.36
N ASN A 80 -4.78 -0.30 6.12
CA ASN A 80 -4.98 0.42 4.85
C ASN A 80 -4.28 -0.27 3.68
N LEU A 81 -3.11 -0.89 3.90
CA LEU A 81 -2.41 -1.68 2.88
C LEU A 81 -3.22 -2.93 2.51
N PHE A 82 -3.72 -3.65 3.51
CA PHE A 82 -4.55 -4.83 3.30
C PHE A 82 -5.82 -4.49 2.51
N LYS A 83 -6.50 -3.40 2.90
CA LYS A 83 -7.66 -2.89 2.15
C LYS A 83 -7.32 -2.52 0.70
N SER A 84 -6.12 -2.00 0.44
CA SER A 84 -5.65 -1.65 -0.91
C SER A 84 -5.38 -2.89 -1.79
N VAL A 85 -4.92 -3.99 -1.19
CA VAL A 85 -4.51 -5.22 -1.89
C VAL A 85 -5.65 -6.26 -2.01
N SER A 86 -6.59 -6.30 -1.06
CA SER A 86 -7.60 -7.36 -0.97
C SER A 86 -8.69 -7.32 -2.07
N SER A 87 -8.85 -6.21 -2.80
CA SER A 87 -9.87 -6.11 -3.86
C SER A 87 -9.26 -6.42 -5.23
N ARG A 88 -9.22 -7.70 -5.63
CA ARG A 88 -8.67 -8.16 -6.92
C ARG A 88 -9.70 -8.40 -8.03
N HIS A 89 -10.95 -7.97 -7.84
CA HIS A 89 -11.99 -8.17 -8.84
C HIS A 89 -12.02 -6.98 -9.82
N LEU A 90 -11.10 -6.98 -10.78
CA LEU A 90 -11.17 -6.13 -11.96
C LEU A 90 -11.72 -6.94 -13.12
N ILE A 91 -12.45 -6.27 -13.98
CA ILE A 91 -12.91 -6.83 -15.24
C ILE A 91 -11.80 -6.55 -16.24
N TYR A 92 -11.21 -7.61 -16.78
CA TYR A 92 -10.34 -7.52 -17.93
C TYR A 92 -11.20 -7.70 -19.19
N PRO A 93 -10.93 -6.94 -20.27
CA PRO A 93 -11.59 -7.15 -21.55
C PRO A 93 -11.28 -8.57 -22.08
N MET A 94 -12.04 -9.01 -23.09
CA MET A 94 -11.87 -10.29 -23.76
C MET A 94 -10.39 -10.61 -24.06
N SER A 95 -9.98 -11.84 -23.79
CA SER A 95 -8.63 -12.29 -24.12
C SER A 95 -8.44 -12.38 -25.63
N GLU A 96 -7.19 -12.40 -26.10
CA GLU A 96 -6.87 -12.58 -27.52
C GLU A 96 -7.52 -13.85 -28.10
N GLN A 97 -7.64 -14.92 -27.30
CA GLN A 97 -8.33 -16.15 -27.69
C GLN A 97 -9.84 -15.95 -27.83
N ASP A 98 -10.48 -15.24 -26.89
CA ASP A 98 -11.92 -14.95 -26.95
C ASP A 98 -12.26 -14.06 -28.15
N LEU A 99 -11.36 -13.14 -28.52
CA LEU A 99 -11.48 -12.30 -29.71
C LEU A 99 -11.40 -13.12 -31.00
N LEU A 100 -10.48 -14.08 -31.08
CA LEU A 100 -10.37 -14.99 -32.22
C LEU A 100 -11.61 -15.89 -32.35
N ASP A 101 -12.12 -16.40 -31.24
CA ASP A 101 -13.34 -17.20 -31.21
C ASP A 101 -14.56 -16.37 -31.60
N TYR A 102 -14.64 -15.12 -31.14
CA TYR A 102 -15.69 -14.19 -31.52
C TYR A 102 -15.63 -13.83 -33.00
N ALA A 103 -14.44 -13.55 -33.53
CA ALA A 103 -14.22 -13.32 -34.96
C ALA A 103 -14.64 -14.54 -35.79
N GLY A 104 -14.32 -15.76 -35.32
CA GLY A 104 -14.74 -17.01 -35.95
C GLY A 104 -16.26 -17.16 -36.02
N ARG A 105 -16.98 -16.83 -34.94
CA ARG A 105 -18.45 -16.82 -34.91
C ARG A 105 -19.05 -15.78 -35.85
N LEU A 106 -18.46 -14.60 -35.90
CA LEU A 106 -18.89 -13.52 -36.80
C LEU A 106 -18.69 -13.90 -38.27
N ARG A 107 -17.54 -14.49 -38.59
CA ARG A 107 -17.26 -15.00 -39.94
C ARG A 107 -18.27 -16.05 -40.37
N ALA A 108 -18.59 -17.01 -39.49
CA ALA A 108 -19.61 -18.02 -39.76
C ALA A 108 -20.99 -17.37 -40.01
N TYR A 109 -21.37 -16.37 -39.21
CA TYR A 109 -22.64 -15.64 -39.36
C TYR A 109 -22.76 -14.93 -40.73
N TYR A 110 -21.74 -14.17 -41.12
CA TYR A 110 -21.76 -13.41 -42.38
C TYR A 110 -21.59 -14.29 -43.62
N THR A 111 -20.90 -15.43 -43.53
CA THR A 111 -20.81 -16.38 -44.66
C THR A 111 -22.15 -17.02 -45.04
N VAL A 112 -23.09 -17.10 -44.11
CA VAL A 112 -24.47 -17.60 -44.36
C VAL A 112 -25.34 -16.53 -45.01
N ALA A 113 -24.95 -15.25 -44.93
CA ALA A 113 -25.72 -14.10 -45.43
C ALA A 113 -25.47 -13.76 -46.92
N ASP A 114 -24.65 -14.56 -47.62
CA ASP A 114 -24.36 -14.46 -49.07
C ASP A 114 -23.88 -13.07 -49.55
N ALA A 115 -23.14 -12.36 -48.69
CA ALA A 115 -22.56 -11.06 -48.99
C ALA A 115 -21.19 -11.18 -49.70
N ALA A 116 -20.78 -10.12 -50.40
CA ALA A 116 -19.48 -10.07 -51.06
C ALA A 116 -18.33 -10.22 -50.03
N PRO A 117 -17.28 -11.02 -50.30
CA PRO A 117 -16.23 -11.33 -49.32
C PRO A 117 -15.56 -10.10 -48.69
N ALA A 118 -15.32 -9.05 -49.48
CA ALA A 118 -14.75 -7.79 -48.98
C ALA A 118 -15.70 -7.03 -48.05
N ALA A 119 -17.00 -7.03 -48.33
CA ALA A 119 -18.01 -6.41 -47.48
C ALA A 119 -18.22 -7.18 -46.17
N ILE A 120 -18.02 -8.51 -46.19
CA ILE A 120 -18.05 -9.37 -45.00
C ILE A 120 -16.87 -9.03 -44.08
N GLU A 121 -15.65 -8.93 -44.61
CA GLU A 121 -14.48 -8.61 -43.81
C GLU A 121 -14.58 -7.22 -43.17
N ASP A 122 -15.02 -6.21 -43.92
CA ASP A 122 -15.24 -4.85 -43.39
C ASP A 122 -16.31 -4.84 -42.29
N ALA A 123 -17.41 -5.57 -42.46
CA ALA A 123 -18.47 -5.69 -41.45
C ALA A 123 -17.96 -6.39 -40.18
N ILE A 124 -17.18 -7.47 -40.33
CA ILE A 124 -16.60 -8.20 -39.19
C ILE A 124 -15.65 -7.30 -38.40
N VAL A 125 -14.78 -6.56 -39.09
CA VAL A 125 -13.84 -5.65 -38.43
C VAL A 125 -14.59 -4.52 -37.71
N GLY A 126 -15.64 -3.98 -38.32
CA GLY A 126 -16.50 -2.96 -37.70
C GLY A 126 -17.16 -3.45 -36.41
N ASP A 127 -17.83 -4.60 -36.47
CA ASP A 127 -18.54 -5.18 -35.34
C ASP A 127 -17.59 -5.58 -34.20
N LEU A 128 -16.43 -6.15 -34.54
CA LEU A 128 -15.43 -6.57 -33.57
C LEU A 128 -14.81 -5.36 -32.85
N ARG A 129 -14.56 -4.28 -33.58
CA ARG A 129 -14.09 -3.01 -33.03
C ARG A 129 -15.13 -2.35 -32.13
N GLU A 130 -16.41 -2.32 -32.54
CA GLU A 130 -17.49 -1.78 -31.70
C GLU A 130 -17.64 -2.57 -30.40
N ALA A 131 -17.67 -3.90 -30.50
CA ALA A 131 -17.77 -4.78 -29.34
C ALA A 131 -16.60 -4.59 -28.37
N PHE A 132 -15.37 -4.49 -28.90
CA PHE A 132 -14.18 -4.30 -28.09
C PHE A 132 -14.13 -2.91 -27.43
N THR A 133 -14.50 -1.86 -28.15
CA THR A 133 -14.56 -0.49 -27.63
C THR A 133 -15.58 -0.39 -26.49
N ARG A 134 -16.74 -1.04 -26.63
CA ARG A 134 -17.78 -1.07 -25.59
C ARG A 134 -17.29 -1.81 -24.34
N GLN A 135 -16.67 -2.97 -24.51
CA GLN A 135 -16.12 -3.74 -23.38
C GLN A 135 -14.99 -2.99 -22.66
N LEU A 136 -14.12 -2.30 -23.39
CA LEU A 136 -13.10 -1.45 -22.79
C LEU A 136 -13.71 -0.30 -21.99
N ALA A 137 -14.77 0.33 -22.50
CA ALA A 137 -15.46 1.40 -21.80
C ALA A 137 -16.11 0.90 -20.50
N GLU A 138 -16.81 -0.23 -20.55
CA GLU A 138 -17.41 -0.88 -19.37
C GLU A 138 -16.33 -1.27 -18.36
N ALA A 139 -15.25 -1.93 -18.81
CA ALA A 139 -14.13 -2.30 -17.95
C ALA A 139 -13.48 -1.07 -17.30
N ALA A 140 -13.27 0.01 -18.06
CA ALA A 140 -12.69 1.24 -17.53
C ALA A 140 -13.56 1.89 -16.44
N GLU A 141 -14.88 1.95 -16.63
CA GLU A 141 -15.80 2.53 -15.64
C GLU A 141 -15.86 1.69 -14.35
N TRP A 142 -15.97 0.36 -14.50
CA TRP A 142 -15.94 -0.58 -13.37
C TRP A 142 -14.62 -0.51 -12.59
N ASN A 143 -13.50 -0.44 -13.31
CA ASN A 143 -12.17 -0.37 -12.71
C ASN A 143 -11.95 0.99 -12.03
N HIS A 144 -12.40 2.09 -12.63
CA HIS A 144 -12.33 3.43 -12.04
C HIS A 144 -13.05 3.52 -10.69
N ALA A 145 -14.30 3.05 -10.63
CA ALA A 145 -15.10 3.06 -9.41
C ALA A 145 -14.43 2.30 -8.25
N ARG A 146 -13.64 1.27 -8.58
CA ARG A 146 -12.90 0.45 -7.59
C ARG A 146 -11.49 0.95 -7.30
N ASN A 147 -10.85 1.66 -8.22
CA ASN A 147 -9.52 2.22 -8.01
C ASN A 147 -9.55 3.50 -7.15
N VAL A 148 -10.59 4.32 -7.22
CA VAL A 148 -10.75 5.51 -6.35
C VAL A 148 -10.61 5.21 -4.85
N PRO A 149 -11.33 4.23 -4.25
CA PRO A 149 -11.15 3.91 -2.84
C PRO A 149 -9.77 3.30 -2.54
N ARG A 150 -9.13 2.61 -3.49
CA ARG A 150 -7.76 2.06 -3.34
C ARG A 150 -6.72 3.16 -3.27
N LEU A 151 -6.82 4.16 -4.17
CA LEU A 151 -5.95 5.35 -4.14
C LEU A 151 -6.06 6.09 -2.80
N ARG A 152 -7.29 6.27 -2.29
CA ARG A 152 -7.52 6.89 -0.97
C ARG A 152 -6.98 6.05 0.18
N ALA A 153 -7.09 4.73 0.13
CA ALA A 153 -6.51 3.84 1.14
C ALA A 153 -4.97 3.92 1.13
N ARG A 154 -4.36 3.95 -0.07
CA ARG A 154 -2.91 4.09 -0.24
C ARG A 154 -2.38 5.44 0.25
N SER A 155 -3.05 6.55 -0.07
CA SER A 155 -2.63 7.87 0.42
C SER A 155 -2.69 7.92 1.95
N ARG A 156 -3.75 7.37 2.55
CA ARG A 156 -3.86 7.23 4.01
C ARG A 156 -2.78 6.34 4.60
N ALA A 157 -2.44 5.22 3.96
CA ALA A 157 -1.34 4.35 4.38
C ALA A 157 0.00 5.10 4.37
N LEU A 158 0.26 5.90 3.33
CA LEU A 158 1.48 6.70 3.22
C LEU A 158 1.54 7.80 4.29
N THR A 159 0.43 8.50 4.54
CA THR A 159 0.36 9.50 5.61
C THR A 159 0.58 8.86 6.98
N ALA A 160 -0.05 7.71 7.25
CA ALA A 160 0.15 6.96 8.49
C ALA A 160 1.61 6.49 8.65
N LEU A 161 2.26 6.09 7.55
CA LEU A 161 3.67 5.70 7.54
C LEU A 161 4.59 6.87 7.88
N ILE A 162 4.36 8.05 7.27
CA ILE A 162 5.13 9.26 7.57
C ILE A 162 4.96 9.64 9.05
N ALA A 163 3.72 9.58 9.57
CA ALA A 163 3.45 9.82 10.98
C ALA A 163 4.16 8.81 11.89
N ALA A 164 4.18 7.53 11.52
CA ALA A 164 4.88 6.48 12.27
C ALA A 164 6.39 6.73 12.30
N VAL A 165 7.00 7.10 11.17
CA VAL A 165 8.43 7.46 11.12
C VAL A 165 8.72 8.68 11.99
N ALA A 166 7.90 9.73 11.90
CA ALA A 166 8.06 10.93 12.72
C ALA A 166 7.93 10.62 14.23
N LEU A 167 6.96 9.79 14.63
CA LEU A 167 6.79 9.32 16.00
C LEU A 167 7.99 8.49 16.48
N ALA A 168 8.53 7.63 15.63
CA ALA A 168 9.72 6.84 15.96
C ALA A 168 10.93 7.74 16.27
N PHE A 169 11.15 8.79 15.49
CA PHE A 169 12.19 9.78 15.78
C PHE A 169 11.89 10.63 17.02
N ALA A 170 10.62 10.99 17.24
CA ALA A 170 10.21 11.71 18.44
C ALA A 170 10.48 10.90 19.72
N ILE A 171 10.23 9.59 19.70
CA ILE A 171 10.56 8.67 20.80
C ILE A 171 12.06 8.69 21.09
N LEU A 172 12.90 8.57 20.05
CA LEU A 172 14.35 8.68 20.23
C LEU A 172 14.75 10.02 20.85
N ALA A 173 14.21 11.13 20.34
CA ALA A 173 14.51 12.46 20.86
C ALA A 173 14.14 12.60 22.34
N VAL A 174 12.96 12.12 22.74
CA VAL A 174 12.54 12.13 24.15
C VAL A 174 13.47 11.27 24.99
N ILE A 175 13.82 10.07 24.54
CA ILE A 175 14.75 9.18 25.26
C ILE A 175 16.12 9.87 25.43
N PHE A 176 16.71 10.41 24.37
CA PHE A 176 17.98 11.13 24.43
C PHE A 176 17.92 12.34 25.38
N PHE A 177 16.82 13.08 25.36
CA PHE A 177 16.63 14.24 26.23
C PHE A 177 16.53 13.83 27.71
N THR A 178 15.81 12.74 28.01
CA THR A 178 15.74 12.20 29.38
C THR A 178 17.10 11.72 29.87
N GLN A 179 17.90 11.08 29.03
CA GLN A 179 19.25 10.61 29.39
C GLN A 179 20.24 11.75 29.64
N THR A 180 20.11 12.86 28.90
CA THR A 180 21.00 14.02 29.02
C THR A 180 20.64 14.94 30.17
N MET A 181 19.34 15.11 30.49
CA MET A 181 18.90 15.98 31.58
C MET A 181 18.86 15.30 32.95
N GLU A 182 18.66 13.99 33.01
CA GLU A 182 18.67 13.22 34.26
C GLU A 182 19.67 12.06 34.14
N PRO A 183 20.99 12.29 34.37
CA PRO A 183 22.01 11.25 34.32
C PRO A 183 21.82 10.10 35.34
N GLY A 184 20.71 10.07 36.09
CA GLY A 184 20.33 8.98 36.99
C GLY A 184 18.84 8.58 36.97
N GLY A 185 18.02 9.06 36.03
CA GLY A 185 16.55 8.93 36.12
C GLY A 185 15.95 7.53 35.97
N CYS A 186 16.71 6.54 35.47
CA CYS A 186 16.22 5.15 35.36
C CYS A 186 17.32 4.08 35.48
N HIS A 187 18.56 4.41 35.10
CA HIS A 187 19.68 3.46 35.14
C HIS A 187 20.57 3.59 36.38
N ALA A 188 20.40 4.63 37.21
CA ALA A 188 21.20 4.74 38.44
C ALA A 188 20.80 3.72 39.52
N ASP A 189 19.57 3.19 39.47
CA ASP A 189 19.07 2.31 40.54
C ASP A 189 19.45 0.84 40.33
N ASN A 190 19.71 0.40 39.09
CA ASN A 190 20.08 -0.98 38.81
C ASN A 190 21.57 -1.29 39.10
N GLY A 191 22.39 -0.26 39.34
CA GLY A 191 23.83 -0.38 39.64
C GLY A 191 24.18 -0.42 41.13
N ARG A 192 23.23 -0.21 42.04
CA ARG A 192 23.50 -0.09 43.50
C ARG A 192 23.32 -1.38 44.31
N ASN A 193 22.71 -2.43 43.76
CA ASN A 193 22.45 -3.68 44.49
C ASN A 193 23.59 -4.72 44.44
N GLY A 194 24.77 -4.38 43.91
CA GLY A 194 25.87 -5.33 43.67
C GLY A 194 27.02 -5.38 44.68
N TYR A 195 27.09 -4.47 45.67
CA TYR A 195 28.23 -4.40 46.59
C TYR A 195 27.82 -4.24 48.06
N THR A 196 26.99 -5.14 48.57
CA THR A 196 27.00 -5.43 50.02
C THR A 196 28.20 -6.32 50.32
N VAL A 197 29.37 -5.69 50.47
CA VAL A 197 30.54 -6.36 51.05
C VAL A 197 30.17 -6.67 52.50
N ALA A 198 29.91 -7.94 52.78
CA ALA A 198 29.73 -8.43 54.14
C ALA A 198 30.95 -8.06 54.99
N PRO A 199 30.79 -7.49 56.20
CA PRO A 199 31.93 -7.21 57.07
C PRO A 199 32.60 -8.53 57.45
N ALA A 200 33.84 -8.72 56.99
CA ALA A 200 34.67 -9.85 57.34
C ALA A 200 34.98 -9.81 58.85
N ASN A 201 34.73 -10.96 59.50
CA ASN A 201 35.03 -11.21 60.90
C ASN A 201 36.45 -10.78 61.29
N ALA A 202 36.57 -9.99 62.36
CA ALA A 202 37.83 -9.73 63.04
C ALA A 202 38.18 -10.94 63.93
N PRO A 203 39.40 -11.50 63.86
CA PRO A 203 39.86 -12.43 64.87
C PRO A 203 40.32 -11.69 66.15
N ALA A 204 40.03 -12.33 67.28
CA ALA A 204 40.40 -11.94 68.63
C ALA A 204 41.92 -12.03 68.91
#